data_AF-A0A9E4EAY8-F1
#
_entry.id   AF-A0A9E4EAY8-F1
#
_cell.length_a   1.000
_cell.length_b   1.000
_cell.length_c   1.000
_cell.angle_alpha   90.00
_cell.angle_beta   90.00
_cell.angle_gamma   90.00
#
_symmetry.space_group_name_H-M   'P 1'
#
loop_
_entity.id
_entity.type
_entity.pdbx_description
1 polymer ?
#
loop_
_entity_poly.entity_id
_entity_poly.type
_entity_poly.pdbx_seq_one_letter_code
_entity_poly.pdbx_strand_id
1 'polypeptide(L)'
;MAMSVYAGTTLSEAEKIIAGDYSAFDWRERVTYSRVYLGMNPAIRDAENALDTDEDKPVVVALLLKSEKMLVKDRVRRLSAIKGARIIPDEELLKRTGYLFDNEKLIGLPEGIVMHASNGVYVVQCDANRYQCSLRGKRDAFSTNQQIFVGDRVKIQVIDESHGTIAAVMRRKSQYKRRGTQSKRVILIPNLDGLIIVSSVKEPPIWQRMLDRFLVIAEASGIEPLICFNKIDMLENRSEVDSIAAIYQKIGYRTTLTSATTGEGIKDLKAWMRGKISALTGLSGVGKSSLLNAIQPNLKLKTNAVNPRRGGRHTTVATQLYNLDFGGFIADTPGLRELQFWDIEPRLMARYFPEMRSLRERCMKNHCTHIDQEGCRVDVALRKGDISQSRYESYCEFRKSSD
;
A
#
# COMPACT_ATOMS: atom_id res chain seq x y z
N MET A 1 24.19 15.42 -6.91
CA MET A 1 22.89 15.03 -6.30
C MET A 1 22.04 14.42 -7.38
N ALA A 2 22.06 13.09 -7.52
CA ALA A 2 21.39 12.40 -8.62
C ALA A 2 19.88 12.27 -8.31
N MET A 3 19.07 12.96 -9.12
CA MET A 3 17.63 12.79 -9.19
C MET A 3 17.28 11.37 -9.63
N SER A 4 16.33 10.74 -8.94
CA SER A 4 15.73 9.47 -9.35
C SER A 4 14.95 9.67 -10.64
N VAL A 5 15.36 9.00 -11.72
CA VAL A 5 14.61 9.06 -12.99
C VAL A 5 13.56 7.94 -13.04
N TYR A 6 13.65 6.90 -12.21
CA TYR A 6 12.72 5.75 -12.21
C TYR A 6 12.54 5.16 -10.80
N ALA A 7 11.47 4.39 -10.61
CA ALA A 7 11.18 3.66 -9.37
C ALA A 7 12.33 2.68 -9.01
N GLY A 8 13.32 3.20 -8.27
CA GLY A 8 14.45 2.41 -7.76
C GLY A 8 15.62 2.19 -8.71
N THR A 9 15.70 2.87 -9.87
CA THR A 9 16.90 2.83 -10.74
C THR A 9 17.73 4.09 -10.52
N THR A 10 19.02 3.91 -10.23
CA THR A 10 19.95 5.05 -10.24
C THR A 10 20.22 5.52 -11.67
N LEU A 11 20.62 6.78 -11.86
CA LEU A 11 20.97 7.31 -13.19
C LEU A 11 22.06 6.45 -13.86
N SER A 12 23.04 6.03 -13.07
CA SER A 12 24.15 5.15 -13.48
C SER A 12 23.67 3.79 -14.00
N GLU A 13 22.64 3.21 -13.38
CA GLU A 13 22.03 1.95 -13.85
C GLU A 13 21.25 2.15 -15.15
N ALA A 14 20.52 3.26 -15.29
CA ALA A 14 19.80 3.58 -16.51
C ALA A 14 20.75 3.75 -17.71
N GLU A 15 21.89 4.41 -17.50
CA GLU A 15 22.94 4.58 -18.51
C GLU A 15 23.56 3.24 -18.94
N LYS A 16 23.77 2.30 -18.00
CA LYS A 16 24.26 0.95 -18.30
C LYS A 16 23.26 0.12 -19.11
N ILE A 17 21.98 0.21 -18.78
CA ILE A 17 20.89 -0.45 -19.54
C ILE A 17 20.84 0.09 -20.97
N ILE A 18 20.95 1.41 -21.15
CA ILE A 18 20.98 2.07 -22.46
C ILE A 18 22.22 1.62 -23.25
N ALA A 19 23.35 1.39 -22.57
CA ALA A 19 24.58 0.87 -23.17
C ALA A 19 24.51 -0.63 -23.52
N GLY A 20 23.43 -1.34 -23.15
CA GLY A 20 23.26 -2.78 -23.38
C GLY A 20 23.96 -3.66 -22.34
N ASP A 21 24.40 -3.09 -21.23
CA ASP A 21 24.94 -3.80 -20.09
C ASP A 21 23.84 -4.07 -19.06
N TYR A 22 23.30 -5.28 -19.10
CA TYR A 22 22.23 -5.75 -18.21
C TYR A 22 22.77 -6.44 -16.94
N SER A 23 24.10 -6.49 -16.74
CA SER A 23 24.72 -7.24 -15.64
C SER A 23 24.37 -6.67 -14.25
N ALA A 24 24.14 -5.36 -14.18
CA ALA A 24 23.76 -4.65 -12.95
C ALA A 24 22.24 -4.59 -12.72
N PHE A 25 21.43 -5.11 -13.65
CA PHE A 25 19.97 -5.02 -13.60
C PHE A 25 19.35 -6.34 -13.13
N ASP A 26 18.93 -6.39 -11.87
CA ASP A 26 18.16 -7.54 -11.35
C ASP A 26 16.71 -7.49 -11.84
N TRP A 27 16.52 -7.96 -13.07
CA TRP A 27 15.23 -8.06 -13.72
C TRP A 27 14.25 -8.99 -12.98
N ARG A 28 14.73 -10.05 -12.31
CA ARG A 28 13.86 -11.00 -11.58
C ARG A 28 13.22 -10.31 -10.38
N GLU A 29 13.97 -9.48 -9.68
CA GLU A 29 13.44 -8.66 -8.58
C GLU A 29 12.42 -7.63 -9.08
N ARG A 30 12.65 -7.05 -10.27
CA ARG A 30 11.75 -6.04 -10.87
C ARG A 30 10.48 -6.63 -11.47
N VAL A 31 10.51 -7.80 -12.13
CA VAL A 31 9.29 -8.54 -12.50
C VAL A 31 8.43 -8.77 -11.25
N THR A 32 9.07 -9.17 -10.16
CA THR A 32 8.39 -9.39 -8.88
C THR A 32 7.82 -8.09 -8.29
N TYR A 33 8.57 -6.99 -8.35
CA TYR A 33 8.14 -5.66 -7.87
C TYR A 33 6.97 -5.09 -8.70
N SER A 34 7.10 -5.11 -10.03
CA SER A 34 6.09 -4.60 -10.96
C SER A 34 4.82 -5.46 -10.91
N ARG A 35 4.92 -6.76 -10.63
CA ARG A 35 3.75 -7.62 -10.36
C ARG A 35 2.98 -7.24 -9.09
N VAL A 36 3.68 -6.81 -8.05
CA VAL A 36 3.09 -6.37 -6.77
C VAL A 36 2.41 -4.99 -6.92
N TYR A 37 3.04 -4.07 -7.65
CA TYR A 37 2.57 -2.69 -7.79
C TYR A 37 1.60 -2.44 -8.97
N LEU A 38 1.77 -3.13 -10.10
CA LEU A 38 0.99 -2.93 -11.34
C LEU A 38 -0.03 -4.06 -11.62
N GLY A 39 0.06 -5.19 -10.91
CA GLY A 39 -0.77 -6.38 -11.15
C GLY A 39 -0.27 -7.23 -12.35
N MET A 40 -1.02 -8.29 -12.71
CA MET A 40 -0.69 -9.13 -13.88
C MET A 40 -1.19 -8.46 -15.17
N ASN A 41 -0.31 -7.74 -15.86
CA ASN A 41 -0.51 -7.33 -17.25
C ASN A 41 0.12 -8.40 -18.18
N PRO A 42 -0.44 -8.66 -19.39
CA PRO A 42 0.16 -9.53 -20.40
C PRO A 42 1.68 -9.42 -20.56
N ALA A 43 2.26 -8.20 -20.53
CA ALA A 43 3.70 -8.01 -20.65
C ALA A 43 4.51 -8.57 -19.46
N ILE A 44 3.95 -8.54 -18.25
CA ILE A 44 4.56 -9.14 -17.05
C ILE A 44 4.44 -10.67 -17.12
N ARG A 45 3.33 -11.19 -17.65
CA ARG A 45 3.13 -12.64 -17.87
C ARG A 45 4.06 -13.19 -18.95
N ASP A 46 4.26 -12.45 -20.03
CA ASP A 46 5.16 -12.83 -21.13
C ASP A 46 6.63 -12.75 -20.68
N ALA A 47 6.97 -11.76 -19.84
CA ALA A 47 8.25 -11.70 -19.14
C ALA A 47 8.46 -12.87 -18.17
N GLU A 48 7.40 -13.34 -17.50
CA GLU A 48 7.45 -14.52 -16.64
C GLU A 48 7.63 -15.82 -17.44
N ASN A 49 7.03 -15.93 -18.62
CA ASN A 49 7.16 -17.12 -19.48
C ASN A 49 8.50 -17.18 -20.22
N ALA A 50 9.21 -16.06 -20.35
CA ALA A 50 10.55 -15.98 -20.91
C ALA A 50 11.67 -16.27 -19.88
N LEU A 51 11.32 -16.62 -18.63
CA LEU A 51 12.26 -16.97 -17.56
C LEU A 51 12.72 -18.44 -17.67
N ASP A 52 13.68 -18.75 -18.54
CA ASP A 52 14.39 -20.03 -18.41
C ASP A 52 15.92 -19.89 -18.43
N THR A 53 16.49 -18.83 -19.05
CA THR A 53 17.95 -18.66 -19.09
C THR A 53 18.41 -17.19 -18.94
N ASP A 54 19.71 -16.99 -18.71
CA ASP A 54 20.32 -15.65 -18.64
C ASP A 54 20.42 -14.96 -20.03
N GLU A 55 20.19 -15.69 -21.13
CA GLU A 55 20.15 -15.15 -22.50
C GLU A 55 18.87 -14.35 -22.79
N ASP A 56 17.80 -14.59 -22.02
CA ASP A 56 16.48 -13.95 -22.18
C ASP A 56 16.37 -12.58 -21.47
N LYS A 57 17.41 -12.19 -20.72
CA LYS A 57 17.51 -10.93 -19.94
C LYS A 57 17.07 -9.68 -20.73
N PRO A 58 17.53 -9.44 -21.97
CA PRO A 58 17.17 -8.22 -22.71
C PRO A 58 15.69 -8.16 -23.09
N VAL A 59 15.08 -9.32 -23.36
CA VAL A 59 13.66 -9.45 -23.74
C VAL A 59 12.77 -9.14 -22.55
N VAL A 60 13.14 -9.64 -21.37
CA VAL A 60 12.39 -9.39 -20.14
C VAL A 60 12.50 -7.93 -19.69
N VAL A 61 13.69 -7.32 -19.78
CA VAL A 61 13.88 -5.88 -19.51
C VAL A 61 13.01 -5.04 -20.44
N ALA A 62 12.99 -5.35 -21.74
CA ALA A 62 12.16 -4.64 -22.72
C ALA A 62 10.65 -4.80 -22.46
N LEU A 63 10.21 -5.99 -22.04
CA LEU A 63 8.81 -6.24 -21.67
C LEU A 63 8.41 -5.54 -20.37
N LEU A 64 9.30 -5.44 -19.39
CA LEU A 64 9.08 -4.69 -18.16
C LEU A 64 8.98 -3.19 -18.42
N LEU A 65 9.92 -2.63 -19.19
CA LEU A 65 9.86 -1.23 -19.63
C LEU A 65 8.57 -0.97 -20.43
N LYS A 66 8.16 -1.89 -21.30
CA LYS A 66 6.89 -1.81 -22.03
C LYS A 66 5.65 -1.89 -21.11
N SER A 67 5.70 -2.69 -20.05
CA SER A 67 4.64 -2.79 -19.03
C SER A 67 4.54 -1.53 -18.16
N GLU A 68 5.66 -0.84 -17.97
CA GLU A 68 5.80 0.48 -17.34
C GLU A 68 5.56 1.63 -18.34
N LYS A 69 5.13 1.30 -19.58
CA LYS A 69 4.84 2.20 -20.70
C LYS A 69 6.03 3.04 -21.21
N MET A 70 7.21 2.43 -21.29
CA MET A 70 8.37 2.95 -21.99
C MET A 70 8.78 2.06 -23.17
N LEU A 71 8.86 2.64 -24.37
CA LEU A 71 9.82 2.23 -25.41
C LEU A 71 10.24 3.48 -26.21
N VAL A 72 11.52 3.85 -26.12
CA VAL A 72 12.25 4.61 -27.16
C VAL A 72 12.92 3.58 -28.07
N LYS A 73 12.77 3.80 -29.37
CA LYS A 73 13.20 2.94 -30.45
C LYS A 73 14.66 3.25 -30.78
N ASP A 74 15.60 2.48 -30.25
CA ASP A 74 16.89 2.23 -30.92
C ASP A 74 17.71 1.15 -30.18
N ARG A 75 17.47 -0.11 -30.55
CA ARG A 75 18.45 -1.23 -30.64
C ARG A 75 17.84 -2.63 -30.70
N VAL A 76 16.55 -2.79 -30.99
CA VAL A 76 16.04 -4.10 -31.44
C VAL A 76 16.21 -4.23 -32.95
N ARG A 77 17.46 -4.31 -33.39
CA ARG A 77 17.83 -4.81 -34.73
C ARG A 77 18.19 -6.30 -34.62
N ARG A 78 17.22 -7.13 -34.25
CA ARG A 78 17.08 -8.53 -34.68
C ARG A 78 15.62 -8.91 -34.44
N LEU A 79 14.76 -8.50 -35.37
CA LEU A 79 13.45 -9.08 -35.67
C LEU A 79 13.03 -8.40 -36.97
N SER A 80 13.66 -8.86 -38.05
CA SER A 80 13.49 -8.39 -39.42
C SER A 80 12.12 -8.79 -39.97
N ALA A 81 11.07 -8.13 -39.51
CA ALA A 81 9.77 -8.12 -40.16
C ALA A 81 8.97 -6.94 -39.58
N ILE A 82 8.78 -5.89 -40.39
CA ILE A 82 7.68 -4.92 -40.41
C ILE A 82 8.22 -3.72 -41.21
N LYS A 83 8.13 -3.85 -42.55
CA LYS A 83 8.20 -2.69 -43.45
C LYS A 83 6.95 -1.85 -43.19
N GLY A 84 7.14 -0.56 -42.88
CA GLY A 84 6.05 0.42 -42.85
C GLY A 84 5.78 1.15 -41.51
N ALA A 85 6.62 1.00 -40.49
CA ALA A 85 6.39 1.68 -39.21
C ALA A 85 6.97 3.11 -39.20
N ARG A 86 6.11 4.11 -39.43
CA ARG A 86 6.38 5.54 -39.20
C ARG A 86 6.82 5.79 -37.75
N ILE A 87 7.78 6.70 -37.59
CA ILE A 87 8.19 7.23 -36.28
C ILE A 87 7.07 8.14 -35.78
N ILE A 88 6.60 7.87 -34.55
CA ILE A 88 5.54 8.62 -33.88
C ILE A 88 6.24 9.51 -32.86
N PRO A 89 6.18 10.85 -32.96
CA PRO A 89 6.76 11.77 -31.99
C PRO A 89 6.25 11.49 -30.57
N ASP A 90 7.02 11.85 -29.54
CA ASP A 90 6.68 11.62 -28.12
C ASP A 90 5.24 12.03 -27.80
N GLU A 91 4.80 13.19 -28.30
CA GLU A 91 3.43 13.70 -28.19
C GLU A 91 2.34 12.73 -28.67
N GLU A 92 2.59 11.98 -29.74
CA GLU A 92 1.62 11.10 -30.38
C GLU A 92 1.66 9.67 -29.76
N LEU A 93 2.79 9.28 -29.15
CA LEU A 93 2.96 8.05 -28.37
C LEU A 93 2.30 8.18 -26.99
N LEU A 94 2.44 9.36 -26.41
CA LEU A 94 1.76 9.84 -25.23
C LEU A 94 0.22 9.90 -25.47
N LYS A 95 -0.27 10.27 -26.67
CA LYS A 95 -1.71 10.22 -27.05
C LYS A 95 -2.26 8.81 -27.16
N ARG A 96 -1.45 7.85 -27.62
CA ARG A 96 -1.87 6.45 -27.90
C ARG A 96 -1.85 5.51 -26.69
N THR A 97 -0.97 5.75 -25.71
CA THR A 97 -0.92 4.95 -24.48
C THR A 97 -2.02 5.32 -23.47
N GLY A 98 -2.77 6.39 -23.75
CA GLY A 98 -3.78 6.95 -22.87
C GLY A 98 -3.21 7.47 -21.55
N TYR A 99 -1.89 7.65 -21.46
CA TYR A 99 -1.19 8.22 -20.31
C TYR A 99 -0.78 9.68 -20.54
N LEU A 100 -1.01 10.22 -21.74
CA LEU A 100 -1.50 11.59 -21.79
C LEU A 100 -2.92 11.61 -21.29
N PHE A 101 -3.05 12.02 -20.04
CA PHE A 101 -3.86 13.21 -19.92
C PHE A 101 -3.27 14.27 -20.87
N ASP A 102 -4.07 15.01 -21.62
CA ASP A 102 -3.59 16.33 -22.04
C ASP A 102 -3.17 17.02 -20.73
N ASN A 103 -1.89 16.94 -20.37
CA ASN A 103 -1.43 17.43 -19.07
C ASN A 103 -1.69 18.93 -19.03
N GLU A 104 -1.62 19.60 -20.18
CA GLU A 104 -2.14 20.96 -20.38
C GLU A 104 -3.60 21.14 -19.96
N LYS A 105 -4.51 20.22 -20.33
CA LYS A 105 -5.93 20.27 -19.92
C LYS A 105 -6.17 19.89 -18.47
N LEU A 106 -5.21 19.24 -17.81
CA LEU A 106 -5.26 18.94 -16.36
C LEU A 106 -4.51 19.96 -15.51
N ILE A 107 -3.61 20.74 -16.09
CA ILE A 107 -2.90 21.81 -15.41
C ILE A 107 -3.94 22.85 -14.98
N GLY A 108 -3.86 23.28 -13.72
CA GLY A 108 -4.83 24.22 -13.14
C GLY A 108 -6.18 23.61 -12.73
N LEU A 109 -6.48 22.35 -13.08
CA LEU A 109 -7.69 21.70 -12.55
C LEU A 109 -7.53 21.41 -11.05
N PRO A 110 -8.56 21.67 -10.23
CA PRO A 110 -8.56 21.33 -8.82
C PRO A 110 -8.31 19.83 -8.60
N GLU A 111 -7.37 19.52 -7.70
CA GLU A 111 -7.21 18.17 -7.16
C GLU A 111 -8.14 18.01 -5.94
N GLY A 112 -8.74 16.83 -5.81
CA GLY A 112 -9.58 16.51 -4.67
C GLY A 112 -9.55 15.04 -4.31
N ILE A 113 -10.19 14.71 -3.20
CA ILE A 113 -10.34 13.35 -2.69
C ILE A 113 -11.80 12.93 -2.82
N VAL A 114 -12.02 11.72 -3.34
CA VAL A 114 -13.36 11.12 -3.42
C VAL A 114 -13.82 10.75 -2.01
N MET A 115 -14.81 11.47 -1.49
CA MET A 115 -15.39 11.29 -0.15
C MET A 115 -16.52 10.27 -0.13
N HIS A 116 -17.26 10.17 -1.24
CA HIS A 116 -18.37 9.25 -1.41
C HIS A 116 -18.47 8.79 -2.87
N ALA A 117 -18.85 7.53 -3.09
CA ALA A 117 -19.03 6.95 -4.41
C ALA A 117 -20.29 6.07 -4.43
N SER A 118 -21.27 6.41 -5.26
CA SER A 118 -22.50 5.64 -5.40
C SER A 118 -23.09 5.81 -6.79
N ASN A 119 -23.39 4.70 -7.47
CA ASN A 119 -24.11 4.67 -8.75
C ASN A 119 -23.58 5.65 -9.83
N GLY A 120 -22.26 5.80 -9.94
CA GLY A 120 -21.62 6.70 -10.91
C GLY A 120 -21.63 8.19 -10.53
N VAL A 121 -22.13 8.51 -9.33
CA VAL A 121 -22.03 9.83 -8.70
C VAL A 121 -20.98 9.79 -7.60
N TYR A 122 -20.09 10.78 -7.61
CA TYR A 122 -18.95 10.89 -6.71
C TYR A 122 -18.98 12.22 -6.01
N VAL A 123 -18.84 12.25 -4.69
CA VAL A 123 -18.63 13.51 -3.96
C VAL A 123 -17.13 13.70 -3.80
N VAL A 124 -16.58 14.75 -4.39
CA VAL A 124 -15.15 15.07 -4.35
C VAL A 124 -14.94 16.30 -3.48
N GLN A 125 -14.05 16.20 -2.50
CA GLN A 125 -13.63 17.34 -1.68
C GLN A 125 -12.34 17.93 -2.26
N CYS A 126 -12.41 19.18 -2.71
CA CYS A 126 -11.29 19.99 -3.18
C CYS A 126 -11.13 21.15 -2.19
N ASP A 127 -10.04 21.16 -1.44
CA ASP A 127 -9.82 22.11 -0.35
C ASP A 127 -11.03 22.18 0.60
N ALA A 128 -11.69 23.34 0.70
CA ALA A 128 -12.90 23.56 1.50
C ALA A 128 -14.21 23.23 0.76
N ASN A 129 -14.18 23.08 -0.55
CA ASN A 129 -15.36 22.90 -1.40
C ASN A 129 -15.66 21.43 -1.66
N ARG A 130 -16.94 21.13 -1.90
CA ARG A 130 -17.40 19.79 -2.27
C ARG A 130 -18.20 19.84 -3.56
N TYR A 131 -17.83 18.97 -4.48
CA TYR A 131 -18.46 18.88 -5.78
C TYR A 131 -19.09 17.51 -5.96
N GLN A 132 -20.36 17.50 -6.34
CA GLN A 132 -21.02 16.33 -6.88
C GLN A 132 -20.56 16.13 -8.32
N CYS A 133 -19.72 15.12 -8.52
CA CYS A 133 -19.10 14.81 -9.79
C CYS A 133 -19.71 13.58 -10.44
N SER A 134 -19.82 13.62 -11.76
CA SER A 134 -20.05 12.44 -12.60
C SER A 134 -18.79 12.11 -13.39
N LEU A 135 -18.81 10.98 -14.09
CA LEU A 135 -17.78 10.67 -15.07
C LEU A 135 -18.10 11.40 -16.39
N ARG A 136 -17.08 11.94 -17.05
CA ARG A 136 -17.24 12.50 -18.40
C ARG A 136 -17.76 11.41 -19.34
N GLY A 137 -18.67 11.77 -20.26
CA GLY A 137 -19.54 10.90 -21.06
C GLY A 137 -18.93 9.62 -21.67
N LYS A 138 -19.81 8.71 -22.11
CA LYS A 138 -19.51 7.36 -22.58
C LYS A 138 -18.37 7.33 -23.63
N ARG A 139 -17.26 6.68 -23.24
CA ARG A 139 -16.26 5.97 -24.08
C ARG A 139 -15.00 6.67 -24.60
N ASP A 140 -14.85 7.99 -24.59
CA ASP A 140 -13.67 8.61 -25.26
C ASP A 140 -12.60 9.25 -24.35
N ALA A 141 -12.72 9.16 -23.02
CA ALA A 141 -11.70 9.73 -22.11
C ALA A 141 -11.24 8.79 -20.97
N PHE A 142 -11.63 7.51 -20.98
CA PHE A 142 -11.09 6.50 -20.07
C PHE A 142 -10.19 5.54 -20.82
N SER A 143 -8.90 5.86 -20.89
CA SER A 143 -7.88 4.85 -21.21
C SER A 143 -7.64 3.86 -20.06
N THR A 144 -8.21 4.12 -18.89
CA THR A 144 -8.16 3.19 -17.75
C THR A 144 -9.58 2.82 -17.38
N ASN A 145 -9.96 1.57 -17.61
CA ASN A 145 -11.18 0.92 -17.16
C ASN A 145 -11.21 0.78 -15.61
N GLN A 146 -10.73 1.80 -14.89
CA GLN A 146 -10.32 1.77 -13.50
C GLN A 146 -11.48 2.23 -12.64
N GLN A 147 -11.97 1.31 -11.82
CA GLN A 147 -12.97 1.59 -10.80
C GLN A 147 -12.46 2.67 -9.83
N ILE A 148 -13.30 3.68 -9.57
CA ILE A 148 -13.05 4.76 -8.60
C ILE A 148 -13.58 4.35 -7.23
N PHE A 149 -12.79 4.55 -6.19
CA PHE A 149 -13.14 4.26 -4.80
C PHE A 149 -13.06 5.52 -3.93
N VAL A 150 -13.77 5.49 -2.80
CA VAL A 150 -13.60 6.49 -1.73
C VAL A 150 -12.13 6.49 -1.29
N GLY A 151 -11.49 7.66 -1.26
CA GLY A 151 -10.06 7.85 -1.00
C GLY A 151 -9.19 8.01 -2.25
N ASP A 152 -9.74 7.81 -3.46
CA ASP A 152 -9.02 8.15 -4.67
C ASP A 152 -8.79 9.66 -4.75
N ARG A 153 -7.57 10.03 -5.16
CA ARG A 153 -7.23 11.40 -5.55
C ARG A 153 -7.60 11.58 -7.01
N VAL A 154 -8.30 12.66 -7.32
CA VAL A 154 -8.83 12.93 -8.65
C VAL A 154 -8.62 14.39 -9.03
N LYS A 155 -8.55 14.68 -10.33
CA LYS A 155 -8.71 16.04 -10.85
C LYS A 155 -10.11 16.21 -11.39
N ILE A 156 -10.72 17.36 -11.10
CA ILE A 156 -12.09 17.66 -11.54
C ILE A 156 -12.13 18.89 -12.44
N GLN A 157 -13.03 18.86 -13.40
CA GLN A 157 -13.49 20.05 -14.11
C GLN A 157 -14.72 20.58 -13.39
N VAL A 158 -14.62 21.76 -12.79
CA VAL A 158 -15.74 22.42 -12.11
C VAL A 158 -16.72 22.92 -13.18
N ILE A 159 -18.00 22.61 -13.01
CA ILE A 159 -19.09 23.07 -13.89
C ILE A 159 -19.77 24.30 -13.26
N ASP A 160 -20.09 24.19 -11.98
CA ASP A 160 -20.69 25.26 -11.17
C ASP A 160 -20.23 25.15 -9.70
N GLU A 161 -20.84 25.93 -8.79
CA GLU A 161 -20.49 25.99 -7.37
C GLU A 161 -20.55 24.64 -6.64
N SER A 162 -21.31 23.68 -7.16
CA SER A 162 -21.61 22.39 -6.50
C SER A 162 -21.43 21.16 -7.39
N HIS A 163 -21.25 21.33 -8.70
CA HIS A 163 -21.11 20.23 -9.66
C HIS A 163 -19.78 20.26 -10.40
N GLY A 164 -19.32 19.07 -10.76
CA GLY A 164 -18.11 18.90 -11.56
C GLY A 164 -18.13 17.61 -12.36
N THR A 165 -17.05 17.37 -13.09
CA THR A 165 -16.78 16.11 -13.77
C THR A 165 -15.40 15.62 -13.41
N ILE A 166 -15.26 14.34 -13.06
CA ILE A 166 -13.94 13.73 -12.84
C ILE A 166 -13.23 13.66 -14.20
N ALA A 167 -12.13 14.40 -14.31
CA ALA A 167 -11.29 14.44 -15.50
C ALA A 167 -10.21 13.35 -15.47
N ALA A 168 -9.69 13.03 -14.27
CA ALA A 168 -8.62 12.07 -14.08
C ALA A 168 -8.62 11.45 -12.69
N VAL A 169 -8.16 10.20 -12.60
CA VAL A 169 -7.82 9.53 -11.34
C VAL A 169 -6.31 9.47 -11.20
N MET A 170 -5.78 9.98 -10.10
CA MET A 170 -4.35 10.03 -9.83
C MET A 170 -3.81 8.65 -9.43
N ARG A 171 -2.51 8.46 -9.62
CA ARG A 171 -1.84 7.21 -9.22
C ARG A 171 -1.99 6.96 -7.71
N ARG A 172 -2.46 5.76 -7.36
CA ARG A 172 -2.61 5.34 -5.96
C ARG A 172 -1.23 5.10 -5.34
N LYS A 173 -0.96 5.72 -4.18
CA LYS A 173 0.30 5.52 -3.43
C LYS A 173 0.29 4.21 -2.64
N SER A 174 -0.87 3.81 -2.14
CA SER A 174 -1.09 2.59 -1.37
C SER A 174 -2.46 2.00 -1.70
N GLN A 175 -2.66 0.72 -1.40
CA GLN A 175 -3.94 0.03 -1.63
C GLN A 175 -4.16 -1.03 -0.54
N TYR A 176 -5.13 -0.79 0.35
CA TYR A 176 -5.59 -1.83 1.26
C TYR A 176 -6.63 -2.71 0.54
N LYS A 177 -6.31 -3.99 0.39
CA LYS A 177 -7.08 -4.95 -0.41
C LYS A 177 -7.63 -6.07 0.48
N ARG A 178 -8.71 -6.69 0.01
CA ARG A 178 -9.16 -7.99 0.51
C ARG A 178 -9.60 -8.90 -0.62
N ARG A 179 -9.78 -10.19 -0.31
CA ARG A 179 -10.44 -11.13 -1.21
C ARG A 179 -11.95 -10.89 -1.18
N GLY A 180 -12.52 -10.61 -2.34
CA GLY A 180 -13.96 -10.56 -2.56
C GLY A 180 -14.55 -11.94 -2.87
N THR A 181 -15.84 -11.95 -3.22
CA THR A 181 -16.51 -13.15 -3.72
C THR A 181 -15.85 -13.63 -5.03
N GLN A 182 -15.82 -14.95 -5.25
CA GLN A 182 -15.19 -15.58 -6.43
C GLN A 182 -13.70 -15.23 -6.64
N SER A 183 -12.95 -15.03 -5.55
CA SER A 183 -11.51 -14.72 -5.60
C SER A 183 -11.15 -13.41 -6.32
N LYS A 184 -12.11 -12.52 -6.59
CA LYS A 184 -11.82 -11.20 -7.14
C LYS A 184 -11.23 -10.31 -6.04
N ARG A 185 -10.11 -9.67 -6.33
CA ARG A 185 -9.49 -8.68 -5.43
C ARG A 185 -10.38 -7.44 -5.37
N VAL A 186 -10.70 -7.00 -4.16
CA VAL A 186 -11.49 -5.79 -3.93
C VAL A 186 -10.62 -4.80 -3.17
N ILE A 187 -10.41 -3.62 -3.75
CA ILE A 187 -9.78 -2.50 -3.07
C ILE A 187 -10.80 -1.96 -2.07
N LEU A 188 -10.44 -1.97 -0.78
CA LEU A 188 -11.27 -1.40 0.29
C LEU A 188 -11.03 0.09 0.43
N ILE A 189 -9.76 0.48 0.43
CA ILE A 189 -9.35 1.89 0.47
C ILE A 189 -8.02 2.10 -0.26
N PRO A 190 -8.00 2.93 -1.30
CA PRO A 190 -6.77 3.44 -1.89
C PRO A 190 -6.20 4.62 -1.09
N ASN A 191 -4.90 4.89 -1.26
CA ASN A 191 -4.22 6.05 -0.66
C ASN A 191 -4.35 6.13 0.86
N LEU A 192 -4.48 4.99 1.54
CA LEU A 192 -4.34 4.94 2.98
C LEU A 192 -2.88 5.25 3.33
N ASP A 193 -2.62 6.43 3.87
CA ASP A 193 -1.27 6.88 4.19
C ASP A 193 -0.78 6.23 5.49
N GLY A 194 -1.69 6.08 6.46
CA GLY A 194 -1.37 5.62 7.81
C GLY A 194 -2.29 4.53 8.37
N LEU A 195 -1.71 3.50 9.00
CA LEU A 195 -2.46 2.48 9.74
C LEU A 195 -2.08 2.50 11.22
N ILE A 196 -3.02 2.91 12.08
CA ILE A 196 -2.87 2.89 13.53
C ILE A 196 -3.27 1.51 14.04
N ILE A 197 -2.29 0.73 14.46
CA ILE A 197 -2.48 -0.62 15.01
C ILE A 197 -2.64 -0.50 16.52
N VAL A 198 -3.88 -0.56 16.98
CA VAL A 198 -4.23 -0.41 18.39
C VAL A 198 -4.11 -1.76 19.10
N SER A 199 -3.26 -1.80 20.13
CA SER A 199 -3.16 -2.90 21.08
C SER A 199 -3.53 -2.39 22.48
N SER A 200 -4.20 -3.20 23.28
CA SER A 200 -4.49 -2.87 24.68
C SER A 200 -3.38 -3.43 25.57
N VAL A 201 -2.99 -2.68 26.59
CA VAL A 201 -2.01 -3.13 27.60
C VAL A 201 -2.61 -4.04 28.67
N LYS A 202 -3.95 -4.19 28.70
CA LYS A 202 -4.65 -5.05 29.67
C LYS A 202 -5.47 -6.14 28.97
N GLU A 203 -6.70 -5.82 28.57
CA GLU A 203 -7.62 -6.80 27.97
C GLU A 203 -8.21 -6.32 26.64
N PRO A 204 -7.99 -7.06 25.52
CA PRO A 204 -7.09 -8.21 25.41
C PRO A 204 -5.62 -7.78 25.63
N PRO A 205 -4.73 -8.69 26.09
CA PRO A 205 -3.32 -8.38 26.28
C PRO A 205 -2.61 -8.22 24.94
N ILE A 206 -1.37 -7.74 24.98
CA ILE A 206 -0.57 -7.48 23.78
C ILE A 206 -0.22 -8.81 23.10
N TRP A 207 -0.90 -9.12 22.00
CA TRP A 207 -0.58 -10.29 21.18
C TRP A 207 0.42 -9.90 20.09
N GLN A 208 1.71 -10.03 20.38
CA GLN A 208 2.80 -9.64 19.46
C GLN A 208 2.66 -10.27 18.07
N ARG A 209 2.32 -11.57 17.98
CA ARG A 209 2.07 -12.22 16.68
C ARG A 209 0.94 -11.55 15.89
N MET A 210 -0.07 -11.05 16.56
CA MET A 210 -1.19 -10.40 15.89
C MET A 210 -0.82 -8.97 15.45
N LEU A 211 -0.04 -8.26 16.27
CA LEU A 211 0.60 -7.00 15.90
C LEU A 211 1.52 -7.17 14.68
N ASP A 212 2.37 -8.19 14.67
CA ASP A 212 3.28 -8.51 13.57
C ASP A 212 2.53 -8.77 12.27
N ARG A 213 1.37 -9.46 12.34
CA ARG A 213 0.50 -9.69 11.19
C ARG A 213 0.02 -8.38 10.57
N PHE A 214 -0.42 -7.41 11.38
CA PHE A 214 -0.82 -6.10 10.86
C PHE A 214 0.34 -5.32 10.25
N LEU A 215 1.52 -5.37 10.87
CA LEU A 215 2.72 -4.72 10.35
C LEU A 215 3.08 -5.26 8.96
N VAL A 216 3.06 -6.59 8.80
CA VAL A 216 3.31 -7.24 7.50
C VAL A 216 2.30 -6.79 6.44
N ILE A 217 1.00 -6.71 6.79
CA ILE A 217 -0.04 -6.23 5.87
C ILE A 217 0.18 -4.77 5.48
N ALA A 218 0.57 -3.91 6.45
CA ALA A 218 0.86 -2.50 6.19
C ALA A 218 2.06 -2.34 5.26
N GLU A 219 3.16 -3.03 5.54
CA GLU A 219 4.38 -3.06 4.72
C GLU A 219 4.08 -3.55 3.29
N ALA A 220 3.33 -4.64 3.15
CA ALA A 220 2.93 -5.16 1.84
C ALA A 220 2.00 -4.22 1.06
N SER A 221 1.25 -3.37 1.76
CA SER A 221 0.32 -2.42 1.16
C SER A 221 0.92 -1.03 0.92
N GLY A 222 2.18 -0.80 1.32
CA GLY A 222 2.83 0.51 1.25
C GLY A 222 2.21 1.56 2.18
N ILE A 223 1.68 1.14 3.33
CA ILE A 223 1.02 2.00 4.32
C ILE A 223 1.97 2.19 5.50
N GLU A 224 2.14 3.42 6.00
CA GLU A 224 2.96 3.69 7.19
C GLU A 224 2.24 3.18 8.46
N PRO A 225 2.77 2.18 9.19
CA PRO A 225 2.15 1.74 10.42
C PRO A 225 2.56 2.61 11.62
N LEU A 226 1.63 2.80 12.55
CA LEU A 226 1.87 3.34 13.89
C LEU A 226 1.34 2.36 14.93
N ILE A 227 2.18 1.90 15.85
CA ILE A 227 1.77 1.01 16.93
C ILE A 227 1.26 1.84 18.09
N CYS A 228 0.00 1.64 18.49
CA CYS A 228 -0.64 2.39 19.55
C CYS A 228 -0.98 1.46 20.71
N PHE A 229 -0.23 1.55 21.81
CA PHE A 229 -0.56 0.84 23.05
C PHE A 229 -1.53 1.69 23.86
N ASN A 230 -2.76 1.21 23.98
CA ASN A 230 -3.87 1.91 24.62
C ASN A 230 -4.20 1.32 26.00
N LYS A 231 -4.95 2.09 26.79
CA LYS A 231 -5.37 1.79 28.16
C LYS A 231 -4.24 1.83 29.19
N ILE A 232 -3.24 2.69 28.98
CA ILE A 232 -2.10 2.82 29.92
C ILE A 232 -2.52 3.35 31.30
N ASP A 233 -3.71 3.94 31.41
CA ASP A 233 -4.36 4.28 32.68
C ASP A 233 -4.61 3.07 33.59
N MET A 234 -4.58 1.85 33.02
CA MET A 234 -4.78 0.61 33.77
C MET A 234 -3.47 -0.06 34.19
N LEU A 235 -2.31 0.54 33.89
CA LEU A 235 -1.01 0.01 34.27
C LEU A 235 -0.56 0.53 35.62
N GLU A 236 -0.16 -0.38 36.49
CA GLU A 236 0.60 -0.04 37.71
C GLU A 236 2.08 0.19 37.39
N ASN A 237 2.59 -0.50 36.37
CA ASN A 237 3.99 -0.42 35.91
C ASN A 237 4.04 -0.45 34.36
N ARG A 238 4.90 0.38 33.77
CA ARG A 238 5.10 0.48 32.30
C ARG A 238 6.20 -0.45 31.75
N SER A 239 7.00 -1.10 32.59
CA SER A 239 8.19 -1.85 32.16
C SER A 239 7.92 -2.90 31.09
N GLU A 240 6.79 -3.62 31.17
CA GLU A 240 6.43 -4.63 30.17
C GLU A 240 6.11 -4.00 28.81
N VAL A 241 5.24 -2.99 28.78
CA VAL A 241 4.86 -2.32 27.53
C VAL A 241 6.04 -1.58 26.90
N ASP A 242 6.90 -0.98 27.72
CA ASP A 242 8.11 -0.28 27.26
C ASP A 242 9.11 -1.27 26.66
N SER A 243 9.29 -2.44 27.28
CA SER A 243 10.15 -3.50 26.75
C SER A 243 9.65 -4.02 25.40
N ILE A 244 8.33 -4.22 25.26
CA ILE A 244 7.73 -4.63 23.99
C ILE A 244 7.86 -3.51 22.95
N ALA A 245 7.57 -2.27 23.31
CA ALA A 245 7.70 -1.11 22.41
C ALA A 245 9.13 -0.95 21.89
N ALA A 246 10.14 -1.17 22.74
CA ALA A 246 11.54 -1.08 22.37
C ALA A 246 11.93 -2.07 21.26
N ILE A 247 11.35 -3.28 21.23
CA ILE A 247 11.57 -4.26 20.14
C ILE A 247 11.19 -3.65 18.79
N TYR A 248 10.01 -3.03 18.72
CA TYR A 248 9.49 -2.44 17.48
C TYR A 248 10.19 -1.13 17.11
N GLN A 249 10.54 -0.31 18.10
CA GLN A 249 11.31 0.93 17.88
C GLN A 249 12.71 0.64 17.33
N LYS A 250 13.40 -0.39 17.84
CA LYS A 250 14.74 -0.80 17.37
C LYS A 250 14.76 -1.14 15.87
N ILE A 251 13.64 -1.64 15.34
CA ILE A 251 13.50 -2.02 13.92
C ILE A 251 12.84 -0.91 13.08
N GLY A 252 12.67 0.30 13.64
CA GLY A 252 12.26 1.50 12.91
C GLY A 252 10.78 1.83 12.95
N TYR A 253 9.95 1.06 13.66
CA TYR A 253 8.53 1.39 13.82
C TYR A 253 8.31 2.48 14.87
N ARG A 254 7.35 3.36 14.58
CA ARG A 254 6.86 4.32 15.57
C ARG A 254 5.90 3.63 16.53
N THR A 255 6.04 3.93 17.82
CA THR A 255 5.11 3.50 18.86
C THR A 255 4.60 4.71 19.62
N THR A 256 3.39 4.61 20.17
CA THR A 256 2.82 5.62 21.06
C THR A 256 2.05 4.93 22.19
N LEU A 257 2.18 5.47 23.39
CA LEU A 257 1.38 5.09 24.55
C LEU A 257 0.18 6.02 24.63
N THR A 258 -1.00 5.47 24.92
CA THR A 258 -2.25 6.25 24.96
C THR A 258 -3.21 5.79 26.04
N SER A 259 -4.03 6.71 26.51
CA SER A 259 -5.25 6.40 27.24
C SER A 259 -6.40 7.20 26.65
N ALA A 260 -7.38 6.50 26.10
CA ALA A 260 -8.63 7.12 25.67
C ALA A 260 -9.42 7.73 26.86
N THR A 261 -9.19 7.23 28.08
CA THR A 261 -9.88 7.68 29.31
C THR A 261 -9.29 8.99 29.81
N THR A 262 -7.97 9.08 29.94
CA THR A 262 -7.29 10.27 30.51
C THR A 262 -6.91 11.29 29.44
N GLY A 263 -6.88 10.89 28.16
CA GLY A 263 -6.43 11.73 27.05
C GLY A 263 -4.91 11.71 26.83
N GLU A 264 -4.14 10.95 27.61
CA GLU A 264 -2.70 10.79 27.42
C GLU A 264 -2.38 10.26 26.02
N GLY A 265 -1.38 10.84 25.34
CA GLY A 265 -0.93 10.46 24.00
C GLY A 265 -1.85 10.83 22.83
N ILE A 266 -3.06 11.36 23.10
CA ILE A 266 -3.99 11.76 22.04
C ILE A 266 -3.43 12.91 21.19
N LYS A 267 -2.69 13.84 21.79
CA LYS A 267 -2.04 14.95 21.07
C LYS A 267 -1.04 14.45 20.03
N ASP A 268 -0.24 13.45 20.38
CA ASP A 268 0.79 12.88 19.51
C ASP A 268 0.16 12.07 18.37
N LEU A 269 -0.92 11.33 18.66
CA LEU A 269 -1.74 10.70 17.63
C LEU A 269 -2.29 11.72 16.62
N LYS A 270 -2.87 12.83 17.09
CA LYS A 270 -3.38 13.90 16.21
C LYS A 270 -2.27 14.50 15.34
N ALA A 271 -1.09 14.71 15.91
CA ALA A 271 0.06 15.23 15.17
C ALA A 271 0.50 14.26 14.07
N TRP A 272 0.56 12.95 14.36
CA TRP A 272 0.93 11.95 13.36
C TRP A 272 -0.12 11.78 12.26
N MET A 273 -1.41 11.90 12.58
CA MET A 273 -2.53 11.78 11.63
C MET A 273 -2.72 12.99 10.72
N ARG A 274 -2.13 14.15 11.07
CA ARG A 274 -2.36 15.41 10.36
C ARG A 274 -2.01 15.29 8.88
N GLY A 275 -2.97 15.64 8.02
CA GLY A 275 -2.79 15.65 6.55
C GLY A 275 -2.74 14.26 5.91
N LYS A 276 -2.95 13.19 6.68
CA LYS A 276 -2.96 11.80 6.20
C LYS A 276 -4.39 11.28 6.08
N ILE A 277 -4.62 10.35 5.15
CA ILE A 277 -5.72 9.40 5.26
C ILE A 277 -5.25 8.29 6.21
N SER A 278 -5.87 8.19 7.38
CA SER A 278 -5.52 7.22 8.42
C SER A 278 -6.66 6.23 8.65
N ALA A 279 -6.34 5.04 9.16
CA ALA A 279 -7.33 4.10 9.65
C ALA A 279 -6.87 3.41 10.93
N LEU A 280 -7.81 2.94 11.74
CA LEU A 280 -7.51 2.16 12.95
C LEU A 280 -7.77 0.68 12.70
N THR A 281 -6.87 -0.17 13.18
CA THR A 281 -7.07 -1.61 13.27
C THR A 281 -6.59 -2.16 14.61
N GLY A 282 -6.90 -3.42 14.92
CA GLY A 282 -6.67 -4.02 16.23
C GLY A 282 -7.78 -4.99 16.64
N LEU A 283 -7.52 -5.83 17.64
CA LEU A 283 -8.51 -6.78 18.17
C LEU A 283 -9.77 -6.09 18.68
N SER A 284 -10.86 -6.84 18.81
CA SER A 284 -12.03 -6.34 19.55
C SER A 284 -11.64 -6.03 21.00
N GLY A 285 -12.27 -5.01 21.60
CA GLY A 285 -12.01 -4.65 22.99
C GLY A 285 -10.76 -3.79 23.26
N VAL A 286 -9.83 -3.62 22.32
CA VAL A 286 -8.60 -2.80 22.54
C VAL A 286 -8.83 -1.30 22.69
N GLY A 287 -10.06 -0.81 22.46
CA GLY A 287 -10.44 0.60 22.64
C GLY A 287 -10.35 1.47 21.38
N LYS A 288 -10.40 0.90 20.17
CA LYS A 288 -10.40 1.66 18.89
C LYS A 288 -11.50 2.74 18.84
N SER A 289 -12.74 2.38 19.17
CA SER A 289 -13.87 3.32 19.16
C SER A 289 -13.70 4.41 20.22
N SER A 290 -13.21 4.06 21.42
CA SER A 290 -12.92 5.02 22.48
C SER A 290 -11.81 6.00 22.06
N LEU A 291 -10.75 5.50 21.42
CA LEU A 291 -9.68 6.35 20.86
C LEU A 291 -10.21 7.26 19.76
N LEU A 292 -11.06 6.76 18.86
CA LEU A 292 -11.67 7.58 17.81
C LEU A 292 -12.49 8.72 18.40
N ASN A 293 -13.29 8.44 19.44
CA ASN A 293 -14.06 9.46 20.15
C ASN A 293 -13.15 10.45 20.90
N ALA A 294 -12.02 10.00 21.47
CA ALA A 294 -11.06 10.90 22.10
C ALA A 294 -10.32 11.79 21.09
N ILE A 295 -10.00 11.25 19.90
CA ILE A 295 -9.38 11.99 18.80
C ILE A 295 -10.37 13.00 18.21
N GLN A 296 -11.60 12.58 17.98
CA GLN A 296 -12.65 13.37 17.34
C GLN A 296 -14.00 13.14 18.05
N PRO A 297 -14.30 13.90 19.12
CA PRO A 297 -15.52 13.71 19.93
C PRO A 297 -16.83 13.85 19.14
N ASN A 298 -16.82 14.61 18.04
CA ASN A 298 -17.98 14.86 17.20
C ASN A 298 -18.13 13.85 16.05
N LEU A 299 -17.27 12.83 15.99
CA LEU A 299 -17.39 11.77 15.01
C LEU A 299 -18.59 10.90 15.39
N LYS A 300 -19.77 11.21 14.83
CA LYS A 300 -20.98 10.37 14.93
C LYS A 300 -20.82 9.10 14.09
N LEU A 301 -19.76 8.33 14.34
CA LEU A 301 -19.65 6.96 13.87
C LEU A 301 -20.87 6.23 14.41
N LYS A 302 -21.62 5.56 13.53
CA LYS A 302 -22.68 4.66 13.98
C LYS A 302 -21.98 3.57 14.80
N THR A 303 -21.95 3.73 16.13
CA THR A 303 -21.66 2.65 17.05
C THR A 303 -22.80 1.65 16.92
N ASN A 304 -22.74 0.83 15.87
CA ASN A 304 -23.49 -0.41 15.86
C ASN A 304 -22.90 -1.21 17.00
N ALA A 305 -23.55 -1.10 18.17
CA ALA A 305 -23.42 -2.04 19.26
C ALA A 305 -23.38 -3.44 18.62
N VAL A 306 -22.39 -4.23 19.05
CA VAL A 306 -22.17 -5.60 18.60
C VAL A 306 -23.48 -6.35 18.78
N ASN A 307 -24.27 -6.48 17.71
CA ASN A 307 -25.49 -7.26 17.74
C ASN A 307 -25.08 -8.73 17.54
N PRO A 308 -25.17 -9.60 18.57
CA PRO A 308 -24.62 -10.95 18.52
C PRO A 308 -25.41 -11.90 17.60
N ARG A 309 -26.48 -11.42 16.95
CA ARG A 309 -27.49 -12.26 16.26
C ARG A 309 -27.57 -12.09 14.74
N ARG A 310 -26.52 -11.63 14.07
CA ARG A 310 -26.45 -11.71 12.59
C ARG A 310 -25.34 -12.65 12.13
N GLY A 311 -25.57 -13.94 12.33
CA GLY A 311 -25.06 -14.94 11.40
C GLY A 311 -25.78 -14.74 10.06
N GLY A 312 -25.07 -14.27 9.05
CA GLY A 312 -25.65 -14.06 7.72
C GLY A 312 -24.91 -13.02 6.91
N ARG A 313 -24.18 -13.51 5.88
CA ARG A 313 -23.52 -12.80 4.77
C ARG A 313 -22.87 -11.46 5.13
N HIS A 314 -21.54 -11.44 5.06
CA HIS A 314 -20.72 -10.22 5.08
C HIS A 314 -21.08 -9.28 3.91
N THR A 315 -22.20 -8.56 4.01
CA THR A 315 -22.55 -7.49 3.07
C THR A 315 -21.61 -6.33 3.34
N THR A 316 -20.87 -5.93 2.32
CA THR A 316 -19.78 -4.96 2.42
C THR A 316 -20.39 -3.59 2.67
N VAL A 317 -20.36 -3.13 3.92
CA VAL A 317 -20.66 -1.73 4.21
C VAL A 317 -19.61 -0.87 3.50
N ALA A 318 -20.05 0.12 2.74
CA ALA A 318 -19.16 0.98 1.96
C ALA A 318 -18.18 1.73 2.88
N THR A 319 -16.92 1.83 2.45
CA THR A 319 -15.88 2.66 3.08
C THR A 319 -16.37 4.11 3.15
N GLN A 320 -16.22 4.74 4.33
CA GLN A 320 -16.51 6.16 4.53
C GLN A 320 -15.26 6.90 5.00
N LEU A 321 -15.06 8.12 4.51
CA LEU A 321 -14.02 9.04 4.96
C LEU A 321 -14.63 10.18 5.76
N TYR A 322 -14.01 10.48 6.89
CA TYR A 322 -14.41 11.58 7.75
C TYR A 322 -13.27 12.58 7.90
N ASN A 323 -13.61 13.87 7.84
CA ASN A 323 -12.66 14.95 8.09
C ASN A 323 -12.28 14.97 9.58
N LEU A 324 -11.01 15.25 9.84
CA LEU A 324 -10.49 15.53 11.16
C LEU A 324 -10.36 17.04 11.34
N ASP A 325 -10.80 17.58 12.48
CA ASP A 325 -10.81 19.04 12.73
C ASP A 325 -9.40 19.65 12.71
N PHE A 326 -8.38 18.83 12.93
CA PHE A 326 -6.96 19.20 12.90
C PHE A 326 -6.27 18.91 11.56
N GLY A 327 -7.05 18.57 10.52
CA GLY A 327 -6.58 18.25 9.17
C GLY A 327 -6.27 16.76 8.97
N GLY A 328 -6.55 16.26 7.77
CA GLY A 328 -6.47 14.83 7.43
C GLY A 328 -7.83 14.13 7.48
N PHE A 329 -7.82 12.81 7.30
CA PHE A 329 -9.01 12.00 7.20
C PHE A 329 -8.89 10.73 8.02
N ILE A 330 -10.00 10.27 8.58
CA ILE A 330 -10.13 8.92 9.11
C ILE A 330 -11.04 8.09 8.21
N ALA A 331 -10.55 6.92 7.81
CA ALA A 331 -11.31 5.93 7.09
C ALA A 331 -11.96 4.93 8.05
N ASP A 332 -13.28 4.82 7.96
CA ASP A 332 -14.02 3.71 8.56
C ASP A 332 -14.29 2.67 7.47
N THR A 333 -13.59 1.54 7.56
CA THR A 333 -13.85 0.40 6.69
C THR A 333 -14.10 -0.82 7.58
N PRO A 334 -15.32 -1.38 7.59
CA PRO A 334 -15.59 -2.60 8.35
C PRO A 334 -14.71 -3.79 7.94
N GLY A 335 -14.11 -3.75 6.74
CA GLY A 335 -13.19 -4.76 6.19
C GLY A 335 -11.75 -4.70 6.71
N LEU A 336 -11.31 -3.62 7.38
CA LEU A 336 -9.98 -3.56 8.04
C LEU A 336 -9.84 -4.55 9.22
N ARG A 337 -10.94 -5.21 9.60
CA ARG A 337 -10.99 -6.25 10.65
C ARG A 337 -10.56 -7.63 10.15
N GLU A 338 -10.54 -7.86 8.83
CA GLU A 338 -10.20 -9.16 8.25
C GLU A 338 -8.66 -9.32 8.17
N LEU A 339 -8.14 -10.15 9.08
CA LEU A 339 -6.72 -10.41 9.35
C LEU A 339 -6.14 -11.54 8.49
N GLN A 340 -6.14 -11.36 7.17
CA GLN A 340 -5.56 -12.37 6.28
C GLN A 340 -4.46 -11.77 5.41
N PHE A 341 -3.43 -12.57 5.17
CA PHE A 341 -2.34 -12.27 4.23
C PHE A 341 -2.86 -12.40 2.80
N TRP A 342 -3.69 -11.44 2.39
CA TRP A 342 -4.19 -11.39 1.03
C TRP A 342 -3.05 -11.02 0.08
N ASP A 343 -2.79 -11.85 -0.93
CA ASP A 343 -1.79 -11.60 -1.99
C ASP A 343 -0.33 -11.47 -1.50
N ILE A 344 -0.02 -11.96 -0.29
CA ILE A 344 1.36 -12.04 0.20
C ILE A 344 1.87 -13.46 -0.02
N GLU A 345 2.76 -13.62 -1.00
CA GLU A 345 3.40 -14.92 -1.20
C GLU A 345 4.36 -15.25 -0.07
N PRO A 346 4.37 -16.48 0.46
CA PRO A 346 5.25 -16.86 1.57
C PRO A 346 6.74 -16.62 1.27
N ARG A 347 7.17 -16.76 0.01
CA ARG A 347 8.55 -16.44 -0.41
C ARG A 347 8.94 -14.97 -0.26
N LEU A 348 7.95 -14.06 -0.25
CA LEU A 348 8.16 -12.63 -0.07
C LEU A 348 8.06 -12.20 1.40
N MET A 349 7.68 -13.09 2.31
CA MET A 349 7.39 -12.77 3.71
C MET A 349 8.52 -12.01 4.40
N ALA A 350 9.78 -12.43 4.21
CA ALA A 350 10.95 -11.80 4.82
C ALA A 350 11.13 -10.34 4.36
N ARG A 351 10.59 -9.96 3.19
CA ARG A 351 10.61 -8.57 2.71
C ARG A 351 9.74 -7.66 3.56
N TYR A 352 8.77 -8.19 4.29
CA TYR A 352 7.83 -7.39 5.10
C TYR A 352 8.22 -7.34 6.60
N PHE A 353 9.41 -7.87 6.93
CA PHE A 353 10.07 -7.71 8.23
C PHE A 353 11.30 -6.81 8.03
N PRO A 354 11.28 -5.53 8.44
CA PRO A 354 12.38 -4.59 8.19
C PRO A 354 13.76 -5.12 8.59
N GLU A 355 13.84 -5.77 9.74
CA GLU A 355 15.03 -6.38 10.30
C GLU A 355 15.58 -7.56 9.48
N MET A 356 14.70 -8.27 8.76
CA MET A 356 15.10 -9.38 7.87
C MET A 356 15.36 -8.91 6.44
N ARG A 357 14.59 -7.92 5.95
CA ARG A 357 14.74 -7.31 4.62
C ARG A 357 16.18 -6.89 4.36
N SER A 358 16.81 -6.22 5.34
CA SER A 358 18.18 -5.73 5.25
C SER A 358 19.26 -6.83 5.22
N LEU A 359 18.95 -8.03 5.72
CA LEU A 359 19.88 -9.16 5.81
C LEU A 359 19.74 -10.15 4.66
N ARG A 360 18.61 -10.11 3.94
CA ARG A 360 18.28 -11.04 2.86
C ARG A 360 19.36 -11.09 1.78
N GLU A 361 19.86 -9.94 1.34
CA GLU A 361 20.90 -9.82 0.30
C GLU A 361 22.27 -10.33 0.75
N ARG A 362 22.47 -10.51 2.07
CA ARG A 362 23.74 -10.96 2.66
C ARG A 362 23.75 -12.46 2.91
N CYS A 363 22.66 -13.17 2.61
CA CYS A 363 22.58 -14.62 2.72
C CYS A 363 23.37 -15.29 1.61
N MET A 364 24.12 -16.34 1.96
CA MET A 364 24.99 -17.03 0.99
C MET A 364 24.21 -17.85 -0.05
N LYS A 365 22.94 -18.19 0.23
CA LYS A 365 22.09 -19.00 -0.66
C LYS A 365 21.04 -18.12 -1.35
N ASN A 366 20.97 -18.20 -2.68
CA ASN A 366 20.02 -17.45 -3.52
C ASN A 366 18.53 -17.75 -3.20
N HIS A 367 18.23 -18.90 -2.58
CA HIS A 367 16.87 -19.32 -2.20
C HIS A 367 16.76 -19.57 -0.69
N CYS A 368 17.43 -18.73 0.11
CA CYS A 368 17.36 -18.83 1.56
C CYS A 368 15.89 -18.65 2.04
N THR A 369 15.37 -19.65 2.74
CA THR A 369 14.05 -19.63 3.37
C THR A 369 14.09 -18.93 4.73
N HIS A 370 15.29 -18.70 5.26
CA HIS A 370 15.54 -18.18 6.59
C HIS A 370 14.95 -19.04 7.72
N ILE A 371 14.69 -20.33 7.46
CA ILE A 371 14.20 -21.31 8.43
C ILE A 371 15.13 -22.51 8.37
N ASP A 372 15.75 -22.87 9.49
CA ASP A 372 16.59 -24.06 9.68
C ASP A 372 17.66 -24.25 8.59
N GLN A 373 18.34 -23.16 8.22
CA GLN A 373 19.36 -23.16 7.16
C GLN A 373 20.74 -22.74 7.67
N GLU A 374 21.72 -23.60 7.45
CA GLU A 374 23.13 -23.30 7.73
C GLU A 374 23.62 -22.06 6.96
N GLY A 375 24.35 -21.20 7.66
CA GLY A 375 24.91 -19.96 7.10
C GLY A 375 23.89 -18.84 6.86
N CYS A 376 22.64 -19.00 7.30
CA CYS A 376 21.61 -17.98 7.17
C CYS A 376 21.95 -16.74 8.03
N ARG A 377 21.98 -15.55 7.41
CA ARG A 377 22.25 -14.30 8.14
C ARG A 377 21.16 -13.92 9.12
N VAL A 378 19.92 -14.31 8.85
CA VAL A 378 18.80 -14.10 9.78
C VAL A 378 18.99 -14.95 11.04
N ASP A 379 19.41 -16.21 10.92
CA ASP A 379 19.72 -17.07 12.08
C ASP A 379 20.91 -16.53 12.89
N VAL A 380 21.97 -16.09 12.20
CA VAL A 380 23.11 -15.44 12.89
C VAL A 380 22.69 -14.19 13.65
N ALA A 381 21.85 -13.34 13.06
CA ALA A 381 21.32 -12.14 13.71
C ALA A 381 20.38 -12.47 14.88
N LEU A 382 19.58 -13.53 14.75
CA LEU A 382 18.74 -14.05 15.83
C LEU A 382 19.58 -14.49 17.04
N ARG A 383 20.61 -15.31 16.83
CA ARG A 383 21.50 -15.78 17.91
C ARG A 383 22.26 -14.65 18.61
N LYS A 384 22.50 -13.54 17.91
CA LYS A 384 23.14 -12.33 18.48
C LYS A 384 22.17 -11.41 19.21
N GLY A 385 20.85 -11.64 19.13
CA GLY A 385 19.83 -10.74 19.68
C GLY A 385 19.57 -9.49 18.84
N ASP A 386 20.04 -9.46 17.59
CA ASP A 386 19.73 -8.38 16.64
C ASP A 386 18.29 -8.47 16.15
N ILE A 387 17.77 -9.70 16.03
CA ILE A 387 16.35 -10.00 15.76
C ILE A 387 15.73 -10.56 17.04
N SER A 388 14.56 -10.04 17.43
CA SER A 388 13.81 -10.61 18.56
C SER A 388 13.30 -12.02 18.21
N GLN A 389 13.38 -12.93 19.18
CA GLN A 389 12.82 -14.28 19.08
C GLN A 389 11.33 -14.26 18.70
N SER A 390 10.54 -13.38 19.31
CA SER A 390 9.10 -13.28 19.02
C SER A 390 8.81 -12.89 17.56
N ARG A 391 9.63 -12.02 16.99
CA ARG A 391 9.52 -11.57 15.59
C ARG A 391 9.89 -12.70 14.63
N TYR A 392 10.94 -13.46 14.93
CA TYR A 392 11.33 -14.63 14.14
C TYR A 392 10.27 -15.73 14.16
N GLU A 393 9.67 -16.00 15.33
CA GLU A 393 8.57 -16.96 15.44
C GLU A 393 7.34 -16.55 14.63
N SER A 394 6.97 -15.26 14.66
CA SER A 394 5.90 -14.72 13.81
C SER A 394 6.21 -14.91 12.32
N TYR A 395 7.45 -14.63 11.89
CA TYR A 395 7.89 -14.86 10.52
C TYR A 395 7.74 -16.32 10.10
N CYS A 396 8.23 -17.27 10.91
CA CYS A 396 8.13 -18.69 10.66
C CYS A 396 6.67 -19.15 10.54
N GLU A 397 5.81 -18.69 11.43
CA GLU A 397 4.38 -19.01 11.43
C GLU A 397 3.68 -18.50 10.18
N PHE A 398 3.90 -17.22 9.82
CA PHE A 398 3.23 -16.62 8.66
C PHE A 398 3.67 -17.24 7.35
N ARG A 399 4.93 -17.66 7.27
CA ARG A 399 5.45 -18.36 6.11
C ARG A 399 4.80 -19.74 5.93
N LYS A 400 4.50 -20.45 7.02
CA LYS A 400 3.79 -21.75 6.99
C LYS A 400 2.30 -21.60 6.69
N SER A 401 1.65 -20.58 7.24
CA SER A 401 0.19 -20.39 7.13
C SER A 401 -0.28 -19.83 5.77
N SER A 402 0.62 -19.69 4.80
CA SER A 402 0.33 -19.11 3.48
C SER A 402 0.34 -20.16 2.35
N ASP A 403 0.50 -21.44 2.71
CA ASP A 403 0.14 -22.62 1.91
C ASP A 403 -1.29 -23.06 2.28
#